data_AF-A0A1Y2EEV9-F1
#
_entry.id   AF-A0A1Y2EEV9-F1
#
_cell.length_a   1.000
_cell.length_b   1.000
_cell.length_c   1.000
_cell.angle_alpha   90.00
_cell.angle_beta   90.00
_cell.angle_gamma   90.00
#
_symmetry.space_group_name_H-M   'P 1'
#
loop_
_entity.id
_entity.type
_entity.pdbx_description
1 polymer ?
#
loop_
_entity_poly.entity_id
_entity_poly.type
_entity_poly.pdbx_seq_one_letter_code
_entity_poly.pdbx_strand_id
1 'polypeptide(L)'
;MKHGAGLRHLLQLRGPAAHEIDWELSILLSFRPIFVMNAMFTCQDCFLKEPRWQSVTKYNGAAARTIANVIFDKEGGHLIDEYFQLLTKIPSILCHGYALREVNNHGIQADIGKLLHLIKAAKELCSNFEGWYSKVELVNPGQQKSPRKTLSPYTYPSYNTKHREWALCPWITGRS
;
A
#
# COMPACT_ATOMS: atom_id res chain seq x y z
N MET A 1 -1.75 -13.62 -8.69
CA MET A 1 -0.33 -13.90 -8.96
C MET A 1 0.08 -15.22 -8.32
N LYS A 2 0.40 -16.28 -9.09
CA LYS A 2 0.70 -17.61 -8.52
C LYS A 2 2.05 -17.67 -7.78
N HIS A 3 3.08 -17.01 -8.33
CA HIS A 3 4.43 -16.97 -7.74
C HIS A 3 4.47 -16.25 -6.37
N GLY A 4 3.82 -15.09 -6.26
CA GLY A 4 3.75 -14.34 -5.00
C GLY A 4 3.00 -15.10 -3.89
N ALA A 5 1.93 -15.82 -4.25
CA ALA A 5 1.17 -16.64 -3.31
C ALA A 5 1.98 -17.84 -2.78
N GLY A 6 2.70 -18.55 -3.67
CA GLY A 6 3.57 -19.66 -3.28
C GLY A 6 4.70 -19.23 -2.35
N LEU A 7 5.40 -18.14 -2.69
CA LEU A 7 6.48 -17.61 -1.86
C LEU A 7 5.98 -17.13 -0.49
N ARG A 8 4.85 -16.42 -0.45
CA ARG A 8 4.19 -16.04 0.80
C ARG A 8 3.93 -17.26 1.67
N HIS A 9 3.33 -18.32 1.10
CA HIS A 9 2.99 -19.52 1.84
C HIS A 9 4.23 -20.19 2.44
N LEU A 10 5.30 -20.32 1.66
CA LEU A 10 6.57 -20.91 2.13
C LEU A 10 7.18 -20.12 3.29
N LEU A 11 7.21 -18.79 3.22
CA LEU A 11 7.70 -17.95 4.32
C LEU A 11 6.84 -18.11 5.58
N GLN A 12 5.51 -18.09 5.42
CA GLN A 12 4.60 -18.23 6.55
C GLN A 12 4.69 -19.61 7.21
N LEU A 13 4.95 -20.67 6.45
CA LEU A 13 5.17 -22.03 6.97
C LEU A 13 6.47 -22.15 7.78
N ARG A 14 7.55 -21.51 7.32
CA ARG A 14 8.83 -21.47 8.05
C ARG A 14 8.75 -20.59 9.30
N GLY A 15 7.88 -19.58 9.28
CA GLY A 15 7.61 -18.69 10.39
C GLY A 15 8.67 -17.59 10.55
N PRO A 16 8.40 -16.56 11.38
CA PRO A 16 9.27 -15.38 11.51
C PRO A 16 10.70 -15.71 11.96
N ALA A 17 10.84 -16.66 12.89
CA ALA A 17 12.13 -17.05 13.46
C ALA A 17 13.14 -17.58 12.42
N ALA A 18 12.64 -18.19 11.33
CA ALA A 18 13.49 -18.67 10.25
C ALA A 18 14.12 -17.54 9.41
N HIS A 19 13.68 -16.29 9.60
CA HIS A 19 14.09 -15.13 8.80
C HIS A 19 14.80 -14.05 9.64
N GLU A 20 15.33 -14.39 10.82
CA GLU A 20 15.99 -13.41 11.70
C GLU A 20 17.42 -13.04 11.28
N ILE A 21 18.07 -13.89 10.47
CA ILE A 21 19.49 -13.75 10.14
C ILE A 21 19.79 -13.95 8.64
N ASP A 22 20.86 -13.29 8.20
CA ASP A 22 21.58 -13.51 6.93
C ASP A 22 20.72 -13.54 5.64
N TRP A 23 20.80 -14.66 4.93
CA TRP A 23 20.22 -14.87 3.61
C TRP A 23 18.69 -14.93 3.64
N GLU A 24 18.13 -15.61 4.63
CA GLU A 24 16.68 -15.76 4.78
C GLU A 24 16.00 -14.42 5.10
N LEU A 25 16.68 -13.57 5.89
CA LEU A 25 16.24 -12.18 6.09
C LEU A 25 16.35 -11.38 4.79
N SER A 26 17.43 -11.52 4.04
CA SER A 26 17.62 -10.82 2.76
C SER A 26 16.49 -11.13 1.77
N ILE A 27 16.12 -12.40 1.63
CA ILE A 27 14.96 -12.82 0.83
C ILE A 27 13.70 -12.12 1.34
N LEU A 28 13.42 -12.20 2.63
CA LEU A 28 12.23 -11.58 3.21
C LEU A 28 12.14 -10.09 2.87
N LEU A 29 13.24 -9.34 3.06
CA LEU A 29 13.31 -7.90 2.83
C LEU A 29 13.16 -7.54 1.34
N SER A 30 13.79 -8.30 0.43
CA SER A 30 13.72 -8.06 -1.02
C SER A 30 12.33 -8.31 -1.60
N PHE A 31 11.59 -9.29 -1.09
CA PHE A 31 10.27 -9.65 -1.60
C PHE A 31 9.10 -8.90 -0.93
N ARG A 32 9.36 -8.02 0.06
CA ARG A 32 8.31 -7.19 0.71
C ARG A 32 7.35 -6.49 -0.27
N PRO A 33 7.82 -5.81 -1.35
CA PRO A 33 6.91 -5.20 -2.32
C PRO A 33 5.96 -6.21 -2.96
N ILE A 34 6.46 -7.41 -3.28
CA ILE A 34 5.69 -8.47 -3.94
C ILE A 34 4.60 -8.99 -3.01
N PHE A 35 4.86 -9.13 -1.71
CA PHE A 35 3.85 -9.55 -0.74
C PHE A 35 2.75 -8.51 -0.55
N VAL A 36 3.13 -7.23 -0.46
CA VAL A 36 2.16 -6.13 -0.39
C VAL A 36 1.29 -6.11 -1.66
N MET A 37 1.89 -6.14 -2.85
CA MET A 37 1.15 -6.16 -4.10
C MET A 37 0.23 -7.39 -4.21
N ASN A 38 0.73 -8.58 -3.86
CA ASN A 38 -0.09 -9.79 -3.85
C ASN A 38 -1.31 -9.62 -2.94
N ALA A 39 -1.11 -9.10 -1.72
CA ALA A 39 -2.20 -8.84 -0.76
C ALA A 39 -3.26 -7.88 -1.32
N MET A 40 -2.84 -6.80 -2.01
CA MET A 40 -3.77 -5.89 -2.70
C MET A 40 -4.57 -6.60 -3.78
N PHE A 41 -3.94 -7.42 -4.62
CA PHE A 41 -4.61 -8.09 -5.75
C PHE A 41 -5.50 -9.26 -5.32
N THR A 42 -5.18 -9.94 -4.22
CA THR A 42 -6.00 -11.06 -3.72
C THR A 42 -7.05 -10.63 -2.71
N CYS A 43 -7.19 -9.33 -2.49
CA CYS A 43 -8.03 -8.73 -1.46
C CYS A 43 -7.83 -9.34 -0.05
N GLN A 44 -6.58 -9.48 0.39
CA GLN A 44 -6.25 -10.05 1.70
C GLN A 44 -5.37 -9.09 2.51
N ASP A 45 -5.39 -9.24 3.83
CA ASP A 45 -4.43 -8.55 4.68
C ASP A 45 -3.00 -9.06 4.41
N CYS A 46 -2.04 -8.12 4.40
CA CYS A 46 -0.63 -8.45 4.27
C CYS A 46 -0.11 -9.01 5.60
N PHE A 47 0.42 -10.23 5.58
CA PHE A 47 0.94 -10.89 6.80
C PHE A 47 2.09 -10.12 7.46
N LEU A 48 2.83 -9.33 6.68
CA LEU A 48 3.89 -8.45 7.19
C LEU A 48 3.37 -7.32 8.10
N LYS A 49 2.04 -7.09 8.14
CA LYS A 49 1.40 -6.17 9.09
C LYS A 49 1.42 -6.72 10.53
N GLU A 50 1.53 -8.03 10.71
CA GLU A 50 1.48 -8.65 12.03
C GLU A 50 2.74 -8.30 12.86
N PRO A 51 2.62 -8.04 14.18
CA PRO A 51 3.73 -7.61 15.02
C PRO A 51 4.95 -8.55 14.98
N ARG A 52 4.71 -9.87 14.93
CA ARG A 52 5.78 -10.90 14.84
C ARG A 52 6.61 -10.83 13.56
N TRP A 53 6.03 -10.31 12.48
CA TRP A 53 6.74 -10.11 11.21
C TRP A 53 7.40 -8.73 11.17
N GLN A 54 6.75 -7.73 11.77
CA GLN A 54 7.34 -6.39 11.92
C GLN A 54 8.63 -6.42 12.75
N SER A 55 8.70 -7.23 13.81
CA SER A 55 9.93 -7.38 14.62
C SER A 55 11.11 -7.92 13.83
N VAL A 56 10.87 -8.84 12.89
CA VAL A 56 11.90 -9.43 12.03
C VAL A 56 12.33 -8.47 10.92
N THR A 57 11.38 -7.74 10.33
CA THR A 57 11.66 -6.78 9.25
C THR A 57 12.17 -5.43 9.73
N LYS A 58 12.26 -5.18 11.04
CA LYS A 58 12.74 -3.93 11.60
C LYS A 58 14.26 -3.93 11.64
N TYR A 59 14.86 -2.87 11.13
CA TYR A 59 16.28 -2.63 11.21
C TYR A 59 16.72 -2.64 12.68
N ASN A 60 17.54 -3.63 13.04
CA ASN A 60 18.09 -3.82 14.37
C ASN A 60 19.62 -3.67 14.41
N GLY A 61 20.25 -3.28 13.30
CA GLY A 61 21.70 -3.16 13.17
C GLY A 61 22.48 -4.48 13.22
N ALA A 62 21.87 -5.57 13.70
CA ALA A 62 22.47 -6.92 13.80
C ALA A 62 22.34 -7.73 12.50
N ALA A 63 21.35 -7.41 11.66
CA ALA A 63 21.23 -7.88 10.27
C ALA A 63 22.29 -7.26 9.31
N ALA A 64 23.50 -7.08 9.83
CA ALA A 64 24.52 -6.11 9.43
C ALA A 64 25.15 -6.34 8.04
N ARG A 65 24.70 -7.33 7.26
CA ARG A 65 25.24 -7.64 5.92
C ARG A 65 24.16 -7.94 4.86
N THR A 66 23.00 -7.30 4.96
CA THR A 66 22.05 -7.32 3.84
C THR A 66 22.44 -6.24 2.80
N ILE A 67 22.00 -6.42 1.55
CA ILE A 67 22.14 -5.44 0.46
C ILE A 67 21.67 -4.03 0.89
N ALA A 68 20.71 -3.95 1.82
CA ALA A 68 20.22 -2.69 2.35
C ALA A 68 21.31 -1.84 3.01
N ASN A 69 22.30 -2.42 3.70
CA ASN A 69 23.43 -1.68 4.30
C ASN A 69 24.47 -1.22 3.27
N VAL A 70 24.54 -1.91 2.13
CA VAL A 70 25.41 -1.49 1.01
C VAL A 70 24.82 -0.25 0.33
N ILE A 71 23.50 -0.11 0.35
CA ILE A 71 22.78 0.95 -0.37
C ILE A 71 22.38 2.11 0.55
N PHE A 72 22.12 1.85 1.83
CA PHE A 72 21.59 2.82 2.79
C PHE A 72 22.37 2.79 4.10
N ASP A 73 22.63 3.96 4.66
CA ASP A 73 23.13 4.08 6.02
C ASP A 73 22.05 3.69 7.07
N LYS A 74 22.41 3.75 8.34
CA LYS A 74 21.51 3.38 9.43
C LYS A 74 20.20 4.18 9.42
N GLU A 75 20.25 5.46 9.07
CA GLU A 75 19.07 6.33 9.03
C GLU A 75 18.17 5.99 7.84
N GLY A 76 18.75 5.78 6.65
CA GLY A 76 18.06 5.33 5.45
C GLY A 76 17.40 3.95 5.63
N GLY A 77 18.07 3.02 6.33
CA GLY A 77 17.52 1.70 6.66
C GLY A 77 16.22 1.80 7.48
N HIS A 78 16.20 2.64 8.52
CA HIS A 78 15.00 2.88 9.32
C HIS A 78 13.85 3.50 8.51
N LEU A 79 14.16 4.44 7.60
CA LEU A 79 13.16 5.05 6.73
C LEU A 79 12.54 4.04 5.76
N ILE A 80 13.33 3.12 5.21
CA ILE A 80 12.82 2.07 4.33
C ILE A 80 11.89 1.12 5.06
N ASP A 81 12.22 0.75 6.30
CA ASP A 81 11.36 -0.15 7.06
C ASP A 81 10.06 0.52 7.46
N GLU A 82 10.10 1.80 7.86
CA GLU A 82 8.90 2.59 8.10
C GLU A 82 8.02 2.65 6.85
N TYR A 83 8.62 2.90 5.67
CA TYR A 83 7.92 2.89 4.39
C TYR A 83 7.18 1.57 4.14
N PHE A 84 7.89 0.44 4.27
CA PHE A 84 7.28 -0.87 4.04
C PHE A 84 6.20 -1.19 5.08
N GLN A 85 6.38 -0.81 6.35
CA GLN A 85 5.34 -0.97 7.37
C GLN A 85 4.07 -0.21 7.00
N LEU A 86 4.18 1.03 6.50
CA LEU A 86 3.02 1.79 6.02
C LEU A 86 2.38 1.11 4.81
N LEU A 87 3.17 0.63 3.85
CA LEU A 87 2.67 -0.11 2.69
C LEU A 87 1.86 -1.37 3.08
N THR A 88 2.23 -2.08 4.15
CA THR A 88 1.48 -3.27 4.60
C THR A 88 0.03 -2.97 5.01
N LYS A 89 -0.29 -1.72 5.33
CA LYS A 89 -1.64 -1.28 5.76
C LYS A 89 -2.57 -0.98 4.57
N ILE A 90 -2.01 -0.68 3.40
CA ILE A 90 -2.77 -0.30 2.19
C ILE A 90 -3.75 -1.39 1.73
N PRO A 91 -3.37 -2.69 1.65
CA PRO A 91 -4.28 -3.75 1.21
C PRO A 91 -5.60 -3.71 1.98
N SER A 92 -5.56 -3.70 3.32
CA SER A 92 -6.75 -3.66 4.16
C SER A 92 -7.69 -2.50 3.79
N ILE A 93 -7.16 -1.29 3.58
CA ILE A 93 -7.97 -0.12 3.23
C ILE A 93 -8.58 -0.28 1.83
N LEU A 94 -7.77 -0.67 0.84
CA LEU A 94 -8.25 -0.86 -0.53
C LEU A 94 -9.34 -1.93 -0.59
N CYS A 95 -9.12 -3.09 0.03
CA CYS A 95 -10.02 -4.24 -0.04
C CYS A 95 -11.38 -3.93 0.59
N HIS A 96 -11.39 -3.37 1.80
CA HIS A 96 -12.62 -2.98 2.47
C HIS A 96 -13.34 -1.85 1.71
N GLY A 97 -12.60 -0.91 1.13
CA GLY A 97 -13.17 0.16 0.31
C GLY A 97 -13.84 -0.35 -0.96
N TYR A 98 -13.18 -1.26 -1.68
CA TYR A 98 -13.77 -1.92 -2.84
C TYR A 98 -15.02 -2.72 -2.46
N ALA A 99 -14.97 -3.50 -1.37
CA ALA A 99 -16.13 -4.27 -0.92
C ALA A 99 -17.34 -3.35 -0.60
N LEU A 100 -17.14 -2.25 0.12
CA LEU A 100 -18.22 -1.28 0.41
C LEU A 100 -18.75 -0.61 -0.86
N ARG A 101 -17.86 -0.26 -1.80
CA ARG A 101 -18.25 0.31 -3.10
C ARG A 101 -19.10 -0.67 -3.90
N GLU A 102 -18.70 -1.94 -3.97
CA GLU A 102 -19.44 -2.96 -4.70
C GLU A 102 -20.82 -3.20 -4.10
N VAL A 103 -20.94 -3.28 -2.77
CA VAL A 103 -22.24 -3.39 -2.09
C VAL A 103 -23.16 -2.22 -2.45
N ASN A 104 -22.62 -0.99 -2.44
CA ASN A 104 -23.37 0.19 -2.83
C ASN A 104 -23.78 0.21 -4.32
N ASN A 105 -22.90 -0.28 -5.22
CA ASN A 105 -23.22 -0.40 -6.65
C ASN A 105 -24.39 -1.35 -6.92
N HIS A 106 -24.60 -2.35 -6.05
CA HIS A 106 -25.74 -3.28 -6.13
C HIS A 106 -27.00 -2.76 -5.42
N GLY A 107 -27.04 -1.47 -5.04
CA GLY A 107 -28.19 -0.84 -4.38
C GLY A 107 -28.37 -1.24 -2.92
N ILE A 108 -27.42 -1.97 -2.33
CA ILE A 108 -27.43 -2.29 -0.91
C ILE A 108 -26.81 -1.11 -0.16
N GLN A 109 -27.51 -0.63 0.87
CA GLN A 109 -26.98 0.44 1.71
C GLN A 109 -25.69 -0.01 2.40
N ALA A 110 -24.59 0.65 2.08
CA ALA A 110 -23.31 0.40 2.74
C ALA A 110 -23.40 0.75 4.23
N ASP A 111 -22.80 -0.10 5.06
CA ASP A 111 -22.70 0.12 6.51
C ASP A 111 -21.90 1.39 6.80
N ILE A 112 -22.59 2.41 7.33
CA ILE A 112 -22.02 3.73 7.65
C ILE A 112 -20.91 3.61 8.69
N GLY A 113 -21.04 2.71 9.67
CA GLY A 113 -20.02 2.49 10.69
C GLY A 113 -18.72 1.98 10.07
N LYS A 114 -18.81 0.97 9.19
CA LYS A 114 -17.65 0.45 8.45
C LYS A 114 -17.03 1.52 7.54
N LEU A 115 -17.85 2.33 6.88
CA LEU A 115 -17.38 3.43 6.04
C LEU A 115 -16.61 4.48 6.85
N LEU A 116 -17.13 4.91 8.00
CA LEU A 116 -16.47 5.87 8.87
C LEU A 116 -15.14 5.32 9.42
N HIS A 117 -15.12 4.06 9.85
CA HIS A 117 -13.90 3.38 10.28
C HIS A 117 -12.85 3.36 9.17
N LEU A 118 -13.26 3.04 7.94
CA LEU A 118 -12.37 3.01 6.79
C LEU A 118 -11.81 4.39 6.45
N ILE A 119 -12.65 5.43 6.46
CA ILE A 119 -12.23 6.82 6.22
C ILE A 119 -11.21 7.24 7.28
N LYS A 120 -11.45 6.94 8.56
CA LYS A 120 -10.51 7.24 9.64
C LYS A 120 -9.17 6.54 9.41
N ALA A 121 -9.17 5.25 9.14
CA ALA A 121 -7.96 4.47 8.88
C ALA A 121 -7.19 4.99 7.65
N ALA A 122 -7.89 5.35 6.58
CA ALA A 122 -7.27 5.91 5.38
C ALA A 122 -6.64 7.29 5.64
N LYS A 123 -7.32 8.18 6.37
CA LYS A 123 -6.79 9.49 6.77
C LYS A 123 -5.54 9.36 7.64
N GLU A 124 -5.57 8.45 8.61
CA GLU A 124 -4.41 8.18 9.47
C GLU A 124 -3.23 7.66 8.64
N LEU A 125 -3.48 6.73 7.70
CA LEU A 125 -2.42 6.24 6.83
C LEU A 125 -1.84 7.33 5.93
N CYS A 126 -2.67 8.21 5.36
CA CYS A 126 -2.20 9.35 4.58
C CYS A 126 -1.31 10.27 5.41
N SER A 127 -1.73 10.62 6.62
CA SER A 127 -0.94 11.46 7.54
C SER A 127 0.39 10.80 7.92
N ASN A 128 0.39 9.49 8.14
CA ASN A 128 1.63 8.74 8.40
C ASN A 128 2.58 8.76 7.19
N PHE A 129 2.07 8.63 5.97
CA PHE A 129 2.89 8.77 4.75
C PHE A 129 3.44 10.18 4.60
N GLU A 130 2.65 11.22 4.87
CA GLU A 130 3.12 12.61 4.84
C GLU A 130 4.26 12.83 5.84
N GLY A 131 4.10 12.36 7.08
CA GLY A 131 5.16 12.41 8.09
C GLY A 131 6.42 11.65 7.66
N TRP A 132 6.26 10.48 7.04
CA TRP A 132 7.38 9.73 6.47
C TRP A 132 8.08 10.50 5.33
N TYR A 133 7.34 11.08 4.38
CA TYR A 133 7.91 11.89 3.30
C TYR A 133 8.70 13.08 3.84
N SER A 134 8.20 13.77 4.87
CA SER A 134 8.94 14.86 5.51
C SER A 134 10.28 14.39 6.09
N LYS A 135 10.34 13.18 6.69
CA LYS A 135 11.62 12.62 7.18
C LYS A 135 12.60 12.33 6.04
N VAL A 136 12.11 11.80 4.92
CA VAL A 136 12.94 11.53 3.73
C VAL A 136 13.49 12.83 3.14
N GLU A 137 12.68 13.89 3.08
CA GLU A 137 13.12 15.21 2.60
C GLU A 137 14.24 15.81 3.47
N LEU A 138 14.25 15.54 4.78
CA LEU A 138 15.32 15.99 5.68
C LEU A 138 16.65 15.26 5.44
N VAL A 139 16.60 13.96 5.12
CA VAL A 139 17.80 13.13 4.88
C VAL A 139 18.38 13.35 3.48
N ASN A 140 17.56 13.73 2.49
CA ASN A 140 18.00 13.99 1.13
C ASN A 140 17.43 15.32 0.57
N PRO A 141 17.93 16.47 1.04
CA PRO A 141 17.47 17.78 0.61
C PRO A 141 18.00 18.09 -0.79
N GLY A 142 17.35 17.56 -1.83
CA GLY A 142 17.82 17.79 -3.22
C GLY A 142 17.12 16.98 -4.31
N GLN A 143 16.35 15.94 -3.98
CA GLN A 143 15.51 15.30 -4.99
C GLN A 143 14.33 16.22 -5.32
N GLN A 144 14.45 16.90 -6.47
CA GLN A 144 13.44 17.76 -7.05
C GLN A 144 12.07 17.05 -6.99
N LYS A 145 11.09 17.69 -6.33
CA LYS A 145 9.70 17.26 -6.36
C LYS A 145 9.29 17.19 -7.83
N SER A 146 9.23 15.99 -8.41
CA SER A 146 8.45 15.77 -9.63
C SER A 146 7.11 16.44 -9.36
N PRO A 147 6.65 17.40 -10.19
CA PRO A 147 5.38 18.06 -9.94
C PRO A 147 4.35 16.95 -9.75
N ARG A 148 3.79 16.84 -8.54
CA ARG A 148 2.64 15.98 -8.30
C ARG A 148 1.51 16.62 -9.10
N LYS A 149 1.46 16.34 -10.41
CA LYS A 149 0.27 16.57 -11.18
C LYS A 149 -0.78 15.72 -10.48
N THR A 150 -1.75 16.36 -9.86
CA THR A 150 -2.99 15.74 -9.40
C THR A 150 -3.79 15.31 -10.64
N LEU A 151 -3.23 14.41 -11.46
CA LEU A 151 -4.08 13.51 -12.20
C LEU A 151 -4.57 12.50 -11.17
N SER A 152 -5.74 12.80 -10.61
CA SER A 152 -6.61 11.75 -10.13
C SER A 152 -6.63 10.63 -11.18
N PRO A 153 -6.57 9.35 -10.81
CA PRO A 153 -6.82 8.25 -11.76
C PRO A 153 -8.22 8.37 -12.40
N TYR A 154 -9.08 9.23 -11.86
CA TYR A 154 -10.40 9.60 -12.36
C TYR A 154 -10.43 10.95 -13.11
N THR A 155 -9.30 11.52 -13.49
CA THR A 155 -9.30 12.63 -14.45
C THR A 155 -9.64 12.03 -15.81
N TYR A 156 -10.94 12.00 -16.13
CA TYR A 156 -11.42 11.70 -17.48
C TYR A 156 -10.62 12.53 -18.48
N PRO A 157 -10.19 11.98 -19.63
CA PRO A 157 -9.57 12.77 -20.67
C PRO A 157 -10.52 13.93 -20.99
N SER A 158 -10.02 15.15 -20.90
CA SER A 158 -10.75 16.33 -21.37
C SER A 158 -11.05 16.10 -22.85
N TYR A 159 -12.26 15.62 -23.15
CA TYR A 159 -12.73 15.54 -24.51
C TYR A 159 -12.79 16.96 -25.06
N ASN A 160 -11.99 17.14 -26.10
CA ASN A 160 -11.93 18.31 -26.96
C ASN A 160 -13.34 18.86 -27.22
N THR A 161 -13.52 20.16 -26.99
CA THR A 161 -14.77 20.94 -27.02
C THR A 161 -15.39 21.10 -28.41
N LYS A 162 -15.43 20.05 -29.24
CA LYS A 162 -15.97 20.13 -30.61
C LYS A 162 -17.03 19.11 -31.01
N HIS A 163 -17.48 18.24 -30.12
CA HIS A 163 -18.67 17.42 -30.38
C HIS A 163 -19.65 17.48 -29.20
N ARG A 164 -20.24 18.66 -29.02
CA ARG A 164 -21.50 18.83 -28.28
C ARG A 164 -22.61 18.23 -29.15
N GLU A 165 -23.02 16.98 -28.90
CA GLU A 165 -24.35 16.51 -29.33
C GLU A 165 -24.82 15.18 -28.69
N TRP A 166 -24.00 14.49 -27.88
CA TRP A 166 -24.42 13.21 -27.27
C TRP A 166 -24.65 13.24 -25.75
N ALA A 167 -24.73 14.43 -25.16
CA ALA A 167 -24.98 14.59 -23.72
C ALA A 167 -26.48 14.48 -23.37
N LEU A 168 -27.12 13.38 -23.75
CA LEU A 168 -28.38 12.91 -23.15
C LEU A 168 -28.37 11.38 -23.18
N CYS A 169 -27.73 10.77 -22.18
CA CYS A 169 -27.91 9.35 -21.90
C CYS A 169 -29.00 9.17 -20.82
N PRO A 170 -29.97 8.26 -21.01
CA PRO A 170 -31.33 8.39 -20.48
C PRO A 170 -31.52 7.93 -19.03
N TRP A 171 -30.46 7.60 -18.31
CA TRP A 171 -30.53 7.03 -16.95
C TRP A 171 -30.39 8.05 -15.81
N ILE A 172 -30.14 9.34 -16.12
CA ILE A 172 -29.92 10.39 -15.09
C ILE A 172 -31.20 11.16 -14.76
N THR A 173 -32.25 11.07 -15.57
CA THR A 173 -33.57 11.64 -15.20
C THR A 173 -34.55 10.51 -14.98
N GLY A 174 -34.69 10.09 -13.72
CA GLY A 174 -35.82 9.25 -13.32
C GLY A 174 -37.15 9.93 -13.71
N ARG A 175 -37.77 9.40 -14.76
CA ARG A 175 -39.22 9.38 -14.98
C ARG A 175 -39.55 7.96 -15.43
N SER A 176 -40.50 7.38 -14.69
CA SER A 176 -41.22 6.10 -14.85
C SER A 176 -40.93 5.25 -16.08
#